data_AF-A0A956P1L5-F1
#
_entry.id   AF-A0A956P1L5-F1
#
_cell.length_a   1.000
_cell.length_b   1.000
_cell.length_c   1.000
_cell.angle_alpha   90.00
_cell.angle_beta   90.00
_cell.angle_gamma   90.00
#
_symmetry.space_group_name_H-M   'P 1'
#
loop_
_entity.id
_entity.type
_entity.pdbx_description
1 polymer ?
#
loop_
_entity_poly.entity_id
_entity_poly.type
_entity_poly.pdbx_seq_one_letter_code
_entity_poly.pdbx_strand_id
1 'polypeptide(L)'
;ICCLRPGVPGVSETIRVISVLGRFLEHSRAAVFRNGGREEVYISSADWMPRNLVRRVEVAVPIEDPRHRAEIRRLLEMMLTDNRQAWDMLPDGSYVQRRPADGEPERGTQQVLIGR
;
A
#
# COMPACT_ATOMS: atom_id res chain seq x y z
N ILE A 1 -7.38 5.10 8.26
CA ILE A 1 -6.80 5.92 9.35
C ILE A 1 -5.38 5.42 9.58
N CYS A 2 -4.39 6.31 9.65
CA CYS A 2 -3.01 5.96 9.96
C CYS A 2 -2.49 6.89 11.07
N CYS A 3 -2.11 6.31 12.21
CA CYS A 3 -1.52 7.05 13.33
C CYS A 3 0.01 7.05 13.29
N LEU A 4 0.62 6.21 12.44
CA LEU A 4 2.07 6.16 12.26
C LEU A 4 2.56 7.44 11.58
N ARG A 5 3.69 7.98 12.06
CA ARG A 5 4.40 9.10 11.43
C ARG A 5 5.65 8.57 10.72
N PRO A 6 5.76 8.67 9.39
CA PRO A 6 6.98 8.30 8.67
C PRO A 6 8.09 9.34 8.85
N GLY A 7 9.34 8.96 8.66
CA GLY A 7 10.47 9.90 8.62
C GLY A 7 10.89 10.53 9.96
N VAL A 8 10.46 9.97 11.10
CA VAL A 8 10.90 10.43 12.43
C VAL A 8 12.31 9.89 12.71
N PRO A 9 13.32 10.75 12.98
CA PRO A 9 14.69 10.32 13.24
C PRO A 9 14.81 9.28 14.35
N GLY A 10 15.59 8.24 14.11
CA GLY A 10 15.78 7.10 15.02
C GLY A 10 14.55 6.22 15.26
N VAL A 11 13.40 6.49 14.61
CA VAL A 11 12.14 5.76 14.84
C VAL A 11 11.55 5.19 13.55
N SER A 12 11.40 6.00 12.50
CA SER A 12 10.66 5.62 11.28
C SER A 12 11.29 6.16 10.00
N GLU A 13 12.60 6.39 10.01
CA GLU A 13 13.39 6.95 8.89
C GLU A 13 13.24 6.16 7.58
N THR A 14 13.05 4.85 7.69
CA THR A 14 12.92 3.93 6.55
C THR A 14 11.46 3.63 6.18
N ILE A 15 10.51 4.20 6.90
CA ILE A 15 9.08 3.97 6.69
C ILE A 15 8.52 5.08 5.79
N ARG A 16 7.77 4.67 4.76
CA ARG A 16 6.99 5.56 3.90
C ARG A 16 5.51 5.21 4.04
N VAL A 17 4.65 6.22 4.05
CA VAL A 17 3.19 6.04 4.09
C VAL A 17 2.59 6.73 2.88
N ILE A 18 1.87 5.97 2.06
CA ILE A 18 1.22 6.42 0.84
C ILE A 18 -0.28 6.13 0.96
N SER A 19 -1.12 7.06 0.53
CA SER A 19 -2.57 6.87 0.40
C SER A 19 -2.97 7.04 -1.06
N VAL A 20 -3.54 6.00 -1.67
CA VAL A 20 -4.10 6.08 -3.03
C VAL A 20 -5.59 6.42 -2.92
N LEU A 21 -5.98 7.56 -3.49
CA LEU A 21 -7.36 8.07 -3.44
C LEU A 21 -7.90 8.29 -4.86
N GLY A 22 -9.03 7.64 -5.15
CA GLY A 22 -9.66 7.72 -6.46
C GLY A 22 -11.17 7.50 -6.40
N ARG A 23 -11.73 7.02 -7.51
CA ARG A 23 -13.16 6.71 -7.66
C ARG A 23 -13.57 5.52 -6.79
N PHE A 24 -12.72 4.50 -6.69
CA PHE A 24 -13.01 3.29 -5.91
C PHE A 24 -12.41 3.38 -4.51
N LEU A 25 -13.09 2.73 -3.56
CA LEU A 25 -12.59 2.58 -2.20
C LEU A 25 -11.56 1.46 -2.16
N GLU A 26 -10.32 1.80 -1.82
CA GLU A 26 -9.26 0.81 -1.57
C GLU A 26 -9.54 0.05 -0.27
N HIS A 27 -10.29 -1.05 -0.38
CA HIS A 27 -10.69 -1.90 0.75
C HIS A 27 -9.83 -3.15 0.92
N SER A 28 -9.02 -3.47 -0.09
CA SER A 28 -8.11 -4.63 -0.08
C SER A 28 -7.04 -4.50 1.00
N ARG A 29 -6.67 -5.63 1.61
CA ARG A 29 -5.63 -5.68 2.64
C ARG A 29 -4.66 -6.80 2.30
N ALA A 30 -3.44 -6.42 1.99
CA ALA A 30 -2.35 -7.33 1.67
C ALA A 30 -1.09 -6.94 2.44
N ALA A 31 -0.30 -7.94 2.82
CA ALA A 31 1.01 -7.75 3.46
C ALA A 31 2.07 -8.55 2.69
N VAL A 32 3.22 -7.92 2.44
CA VAL A 32 4.35 -8.53 1.74
C VAL A 32 5.58 -8.45 2.63
N PHE A 33 6.19 -9.60 2.89
CA PHE A 33 7.39 -9.74 3.69
C PHE A 33 8.52 -10.28 2.81
N ARG A 34 9.63 -9.55 2.70
CA ARG A 34 10.77 -9.96 1.85
C ARG A 34 11.44 -11.25 2.34
N ASN A 35 11.40 -11.52 3.65
CA ASN A 35 11.93 -12.72 4.31
C ASN A 35 13.26 -13.24 3.72
N GLY A 36 14.30 -12.39 3.70
CA GLY A 36 15.63 -12.76 3.19
C GLY A 36 15.68 -13.16 1.70
N GLY A 37 14.69 -12.75 0.91
CA GLY A 37 14.53 -13.13 -0.50
C GLY A 37 13.48 -14.24 -0.73
N ARG A 38 12.99 -14.87 0.33
CA ARG A 38 11.89 -15.86 0.28
C ARG A 38 10.55 -15.19 0.52
N GLU A 39 10.16 -14.31 -0.40
CA GLU A 39 9.00 -13.44 -0.22
C GLU A 39 7.71 -14.20 0.15
N GLU A 40 7.05 -13.72 1.21
CA GLU A 40 5.75 -14.19 1.66
C GLU A 40 4.71 -13.09 1.46
N VAL A 41 3.55 -13.47 0.91
CA VAL A 41 2.45 -12.57 0.65
C VAL A 41 1.21 -13.11 1.34
N TYR A 42 0.50 -12.24 2.04
CA TYR A 42 -0.75 -12.56 2.73
C TYR A 42 -1.85 -11.60 2.27
N ILE A 43 -3.07 -12.11 2.18
CA ILE A 43 -4.29 -11.28 2.14
C ILE A 43 -5.03 -11.43 3.47
N SER A 44 -5.76 -10.39 3.88
CA SER A 44 -6.36 -10.33 5.21
C SER A 44 -7.76 -9.73 5.21
N SER A 45 -8.63 -10.22 6.10
CA SER A 45 -9.88 -9.55 6.43
C SER A 45 -9.66 -8.33 7.33
N ALA A 46 -8.60 -8.33 8.14
CA ALA A 46 -8.32 -7.32 9.16
C ALA A 46 -7.41 -6.18 8.68
N ASP A 47 -7.74 -4.95 9.11
CA ASP A 47 -6.76 -3.85 9.19
C ASP A 47 -5.94 -3.93 10.50
N TRP A 48 -4.90 -3.11 10.63
CA TRP A 48 -4.03 -3.08 11.82
C TRP A 48 -4.56 -2.19 12.95
N MET A 49 -5.83 -2.35 13.29
CA MET A 49 -6.42 -1.70 14.45
C MET A 49 -6.56 -2.69 15.62
N PRO A 50 -6.38 -2.25 16.88
CA PRO A 50 -6.47 -3.13 18.06
C PRO A 50 -7.77 -3.93 18.14
N ARG A 51 -8.89 -3.37 17.69
CA ARG A 51 -10.19 -4.08 17.69
C ARG A 51 -10.19 -5.32 16.78
N ASN A 52 -9.46 -5.29 15.66
CA ASN A 52 -9.40 -6.40 14.72
C ASN A 52 -8.34 -7.43 15.18
N LEU A 53 -7.27 -6.98 15.82
CA LEU A 53 -6.19 -7.88 16.28
C LEU A 53 -6.49 -8.58 17.61
N VAL A 54 -7.37 -8.02 18.46
CA VAL A 54 -7.59 -8.52 19.83
C VAL A 54 -9.04 -8.91 20.10
N ARG A 55 -10.01 -8.24 19.46
CA ARG A 55 -11.43 -8.34 19.85
C ARG A 55 -12.33 -8.98 18.79
N ARG A 56 -11.78 -9.33 17.63
CA ARG A 56 -12.54 -9.93 16.52
C ARG A 56 -11.84 -11.19 16.05
N VAL A 57 -12.64 -12.09 15.51
CA VAL A 57 -12.13 -13.22 14.74
C VAL A 57 -11.90 -12.73 13.32
N GLU A 58 -10.65 -12.82 12.88
CA GLU A 58 -10.20 -12.35 11.58
C GLU A 58 -9.34 -13.44 10.94
N VAL A 59 -9.18 -13.39 9.62
CA VAL A 59 -8.42 -14.38 8.86
C VAL A 59 -7.37 -13.69 8.01
N ALA A 60 -6.13 -14.18 8.09
CA ALA A 60 -5.07 -13.90 7.14
C ALA A 60 -4.69 -15.20 6.44
N VAL A 61 -4.58 -15.15 5.11
CA VAL A 61 -4.31 -16.33 4.28
C VAL A 61 -3.00 -16.12 3.51
N PRO A 62 -2.05 -17.06 3.58
CA PRO A 62 -0.85 -17.01 2.74
C PRO A 62 -1.22 -17.28 1.28
N ILE A 63 -0.56 -16.56 0.37
CA ILE A 63 -0.64 -16.81 -1.06
C ILE A 63 0.54 -17.70 -1.45
N GLU A 64 0.29 -18.99 -1.60
CA GLU A 64 1.35 -19.98 -1.87
C GLU A 64 1.76 -20.00 -3.35
N ASP A 65 0.79 -19.90 -4.27
CA ASP A 65 1.06 -19.92 -5.70
C ASP A 65 1.92 -18.72 -6.12
N PRO A 66 3.12 -18.95 -6.69
CA PRO A 66 4.01 -17.88 -7.15
C PRO A 66 3.36 -16.91 -8.14
N ARG A 67 2.41 -17.37 -8.96
CA ARG A 67 1.71 -16.53 -9.96
C ARG A 67 0.84 -15.49 -9.27
N HIS A 68 0.11 -15.89 -8.23
CA HIS A 68 -0.73 -14.97 -7.46
C HIS A 68 0.11 -14.01 -6.60
N ARG A 69 1.25 -14.47 -6.06
CA ARG A 69 2.21 -13.58 -5.39
C ARG A 69 2.74 -12.51 -6.33
N ALA A 70 3.16 -12.90 -7.52
CA ALA A 70 3.66 -11.98 -8.53
C ALA A 70 2.60 -10.94 -8.95
N GLU A 71 1.34 -11.36 -9.08
CA GLU A 71 0.25 -10.45 -9.42
C GLU A 71 -0.01 -9.41 -8.32
N ILE A 72 -0.07 -9.83 -7.05
CA ILE A 72 -0.22 -8.90 -5.92
C ILE A 72 0.97 -7.94 -5.86
N ARG A 73 2.20 -8.43 -6.07
CA ARG A 73 3.40 -7.59 -6.10
C ARG A 73 3.32 -6.54 -7.21
N ARG A 74 2.85 -6.94 -8.39
CA ARG A 74 2.66 -6.04 -9.54
C ARG A 74 1.60 -4.97 -9.26
N LEU A 75 0.51 -5.32 -8.57
CA LEU A 75 -0.52 -4.36 -8.16
C LEU A 75 0.02 -3.38 -7.12
N LEU A 76 0.75 -3.85 -6.12
CA LEU A 76 1.41 -2.99 -5.13
C LEU A 76 2.45 -2.07 -5.77
N GLU A 77 3.25 -2.57 -6.71
CA GLU A 77 4.22 -1.76 -7.46
C GLU A 77 3.54 -0.66 -8.29
N MET A 78 2.40 -0.97 -8.90
CA MET A 78 1.57 0.04 -9.57
C MET A 78 1.09 1.11 -8.58
N MET A 79 0.58 0.73 -7.41
CA MET A 79 0.16 1.66 -6.36
C MET A 79 1.32 2.52 -5.84
N LEU A 80 2.51 1.92 -5.70
CA LEU A 80 3.70 2.61 -5.20
C LEU A 80 4.31 3.58 -6.23
N THR A 81 4.09 3.34 -7.53
CA THR A 81 4.58 4.17 -8.64
C THR A 81 3.53 5.13 -9.18
N ASP A 82 2.32 5.10 -8.63
CA ASP A 82 1.26 6.05 -8.92
C ASP A 82 1.75 7.48 -8.70
N ASN A 83 1.57 8.33 -9.71
CA ASN A 83 2.02 9.72 -9.71
C ASN A 83 0.87 10.73 -9.76
N ARG A 84 -0.37 10.27 -9.55
CA ARG A 84 -1.57 11.11 -9.67
C ARG A 84 -2.59 10.94 -8.56
N GLN A 85 -2.92 9.71 -8.20
CA GLN A 85 -3.88 9.37 -7.16
C GLN A 85 -3.21 9.09 -5.82
N ALA A 86 -1.89 8.87 -5.79
CA ALA A 86 -1.12 8.70 -4.57
C ALA A 86 -0.83 10.03 -3.84
N TRP A 87 -0.93 9.98 -2.52
CA TRP A 87 -0.58 11.03 -1.58
C TRP A 87 0.45 10.52 -0.59
N ASP A 88 1.59 11.19 -0.49
CA ASP A 88 2.64 10.86 0.48
C ASP A 88 2.36 11.57 1.80
N MET A 89 2.40 10.83 2.92
CA MET A 89 2.36 11.44 4.26
C MET A 89 3.77 11.99 4.61
N LEU A 90 3.83 13.26 4.98
CA LEU A 90 5.04 13.91 5.49
C LEU A 90 5.23 13.61 7.00
N PRO A 91 6.43 13.88 7.57
CA PRO A 91 6.70 13.58 8.98
C PRO A 91 5.78 14.30 9.98
N ASP A 92 5.25 15.47 9.62
CA ASP A 92 4.27 16.21 10.41
C ASP A 92 2.84 15.62 10.35
N GLY A 93 2.63 14.63 9.47
CA GLY A 93 1.34 13.99 9.24
C GLY A 93 0.46 14.64 8.19
N SER A 94 0.90 15.74 7.58
CA SER A 94 0.25 16.32 6.41
C SER A 94 0.45 15.41 5.19
N TYR A 95 -0.39 15.58 4.18
CA TYR A 95 -0.34 14.80 2.95
C TYR A 95 -0.09 15.70 1.74
N VAL A 96 0.81 15.27 0.86
CA VAL A 96 1.08 15.93 -0.42
C VAL A 96 0.70 14.98 -1.55
N GLN A 97 -0.15 15.46 -2.46
CA GLN A 97 -0.50 14.70 -3.66
C GLN A 97 0.68 14.63 -4.61
N ARG A 98 0.98 13.44 -5.12
CA ARG A 98 1.94 13.30 -6.20
C ARG A 98 1.42 13.96 -7.48
N ARG A 99 2.36 14.50 -8.25
CA ARG A 99 2.13 15.03 -9.58
C ARG A 99 3.12 14.38 -10.53
N PRO A 100 2.73 14.08 -11.79
CA PRO A 100 3.68 13.68 -12.81
C PRO A 100 4.75 14.76 -12.98
N ALA A 101 6.00 14.37 -13.18
CA ALA A 101 7.05 15.31 -13.56
C ALA A 101 6.84 15.83 -15.00
N ASP A 102 7.52 16.91 -15.37
CA ASP A 102 7.45 17.45 -16.74
C ASP A 102 7.87 16.39 -17.77
N GLY A 103 6.98 16.13 -18.74
CA GLY A 103 7.19 15.11 -19.77
C GLY A 103 6.92 13.67 -19.32
N GLU A 104 6.56 13.44 -18.05
CA GLU A 104 6.17 12.12 -17.55
C GLU A 104 4.67 11.86 -17.80
N PRO A 105 4.28 10.68 -18.32
CA PRO A 105 2.88 10.35 -18.47
C PRO A 105 2.17 10.25 -17.10
N GLU A 106 0.94 10.73 -17.05
CA GLU A 106 0.07 10.56 -15.88
C GLU A 106 -0.30 9.07 -15.71
N ARG A 107 -0.13 8.57 -14.49
CA ARG A 107 -0.37 7.17 -14.11
C ARG A 107 -1.07 7.13 -12.76
N GLY A 108 -2.41 7.05 -12.82
CA GLY A 108 -3.24 6.71 -11.67
C GLY A 108 -3.57 5.22 -11.67
N THR A 109 -3.40 4.56 -10.53
CA THR A 109 -3.60 3.11 -10.35
C THR A 109 -4.98 2.69 -10.82
N GLN A 110 -6.03 3.38 -10.38
CA GLN A 110 -7.39 3.01 -10.70
C GLN A 110 -7.69 3.25 -12.18
N GLN A 111 -7.18 4.32 -12.79
CA GLN A 111 -7.34 4.55 -14.25
C GLN A 111 -6.67 3.45 -15.06
N VAL A 112 -5.44 3.05 -14.67
CA VAL A 112 -4.71 1.96 -15.33
C VAL A 112 -5.45 0.63 -15.18
N LEU A 113 -6.07 0.36 -14.03
CA LEU A 113 -6.83 -0.88 -13.80
C LEU A 113 -8.18 -0.90 -14.53
N ILE A 114 -8.87 0.24 -14.69
CA ILE A 114 -10.12 0.35 -15.45
C ILE A 114 -9.89 0.15 -16.96
N GLY A 115 -8.75 0.62 -17.47
CA GLY A 115 -8.43 0.55 -18.90
C GLY A 115 -7.91 -0.82 -19.38
N ARG A 116 -7.91 -1.84 -18.52
CA ARG A 116 -7.49 -3.21 -18.82
C ARG A 116 -8.69 -4.10 -19.07
#